data_AF-A0A8T4K571-F1
#
_entry.id   AF-A0A8T4K571-F1
#
_cell.length_a   1.000
_cell.length_b   1.000
_cell.length_c   1.000
_cell.angle_alpha   90.00
_cell.angle_beta   90.00
_cell.angle_gamma   90.00
#
_symmetry.space_group_name_H-M   'P 1'
#
loop_
_entity.id
_entity.type
_entity.pdbx_description
1 polymer ?
#
loop_
_entity_poly.entity_id
_entity_poly.type
_entity_poly.pdbx_seq_one_letter_code
_entity_poly.pdbx_strand_id
1 'polypeptide(L)'
;MNISEIEFGTLWTYSPWGSTEEEFRSKTMKASLKTDAKRAEDKIPMSEYIARGIKKDLRKLPFAHFFEVNPVLVPMPSSSLTKTDTLWVPLNLATALVKNGLGVKVSQCLQRTKPIRKSHAGPASKRPKAHEHYGSISVQKELTDPAEILLIDDFITRGATSIGAANRLADAYPGANIRVLVMMKTITNPENFRKIYDPCIGKIEYSNGECYNDCIE
;
A
#
# COMPACT_ATOMS: atom_id res chain seq x y z
N MET A 1 -10.02 -10.75 14.66
CA MET A 1 -9.87 -9.67 13.66
C MET A 1 -11.26 -9.32 13.19
N ASN A 2 -11.63 -8.05 13.28
CA ASN A 2 -12.95 -7.51 13.00
C ASN A 2 -13.17 -7.21 11.51
N ILE A 3 -12.09 -6.88 10.79
CA ILE A 3 -12.09 -6.69 9.34
C ILE A 3 -11.61 -7.98 8.68
N SER A 4 -12.50 -8.64 7.93
CA SER A 4 -12.20 -9.80 7.08
C SER A 4 -12.13 -9.46 5.60
N GLU A 5 -12.58 -8.27 5.19
CA GLU A 5 -12.54 -7.79 3.81
C GLU A 5 -12.21 -6.31 3.82
N ILE A 6 -11.34 -5.86 2.91
CA ILE A 6 -11.07 -4.44 2.72
C ILE A 6 -10.88 -4.11 1.24
N GLU A 7 -11.51 -3.03 0.80
CA GLU A 7 -11.36 -2.49 -0.56
C GLU A 7 -9.94 -1.94 -0.74
N PHE A 8 -9.32 -2.25 -1.88
CA PHE A 8 -8.02 -1.70 -2.23
C PHE A 8 -7.96 -1.22 -3.68
N GLY A 9 -7.12 -0.22 -3.93
CA GLY A 9 -6.77 0.29 -5.24
C GLY A 9 -5.31 0.02 -5.52
N THR A 10 -4.96 -0.24 -6.78
CA THR A 10 -3.57 -0.33 -7.21
C THR A 10 -3.35 0.33 -8.57
N LEU A 11 -2.17 0.90 -8.78
CA LEU A 11 -1.83 1.62 -10.01
C LEU A 11 -1.04 0.74 -10.99
N TRP A 12 -0.08 -0.02 -10.45
CA TRP A 12 0.86 -0.81 -11.24
C TRP A 12 0.86 -2.28 -10.86
N THR A 13 1.35 -3.12 -11.76
CA THR A 13 1.64 -4.52 -11.48
C THR A 13 3.08 -4.87 -11.82
N TYR A 14 3.61 -5.91 -11.17
CA TYR A 14 4.90 -6.50 -11.56
C TYR A 14 4.91 -8.02 -11.41
N SER A 15 5.65 -8.69 -12.30
CA SER A 15 5.90 -10.13 -12.24
C SER A 15 7.30 -10.41 -11.68
N PRO A 16 7.43 -11.13 -10.54
CA PRO A 16 8.74 -11.52 -10.03
C PRO A 16 9.39 -12.62 -10.87
N TRP A 17 8.57 -13.51 -11.46
CA TRP A 17 9.02 -14.72 -12.15
C TRP A 17 8.66 -14.60 -13.62
N GLY A 18 9.57 -14.06 -14.43
CA GLY A 18 9.26 -13.64 -15.79
C GLY A 18 10.51 -13.18 -16.53
N SER A 19 10.50 -13.31 -17.85
CA SER A 19 11.65 -13.06 -18.73
C SER A 19 11.30 -12.25 -19.99
N THR A 20 10.07 -11.80 -20.14
CA THR A 20 9.71 -10.85 -21.21
C THR A 20 10.30 -9.47 -20.91
N GLU A 21 10.44 -8.64 -21.94
CA GLU A 21 10.92 -7.26 -21.79
C GLU A 21 10.07 -6.45 -20.80
N GLU A 22 8.75 -6.57 -20.89
CA GLU A 22 7.81 -5.87 -20.00
C GLU A 22 7.95 -6.34 -18.54
N GLU A 23 8.20 -7.64 -18.31
CA GLU A 23 8.46 -8.16 -16.97
C GLU A 23 9.80 -7.66 -16.42
N PHE A 24 10.86 -7.56 -17.23
CA PHE A 24 12.12 -6.92 -16.82
C PHE A 24 11.91 -5.45 -16.46
N ARG A 25 11.18 -4.69 -17.30
CA ARG A 25 10.82 -3.30 -17.02
C ARG A 25 10.02 -3.18 -15.72
N SER A 26 9.11 -4.11 -15.44
CA SER A 26 8.33 -4.12 -14.20
C SER A 26 9.21 -4.27 -12.95
N LYS A 27 10.29 -5.07 -13.03
CA LYS A 27 11.26 -5.24 -11.94
C LYS A 27 12.12 -3.99 -11.73
N THR A 28 12.48 -3.29 -12.81
CA THR A 28 13.16 -1.99 -12.74
C THR A 28 12.27 -0.93 -12.09
N MET A 29 10.99 -0.84 -12.50
CA MET A 29 10.00 0.04 -11.89
C MET A 29 9.83 -0.25 -10.39
N LYS A 30 9.72 -1.53 -10.02
CA LYS A 30 9.71 -1.97 -8.62
C LYS A 30 10.95 -1.49 -7.86
N ALA A 31 12.14 -1.61 -8.44
CA ALA A 31 13.38 -1.18 -7.80
C ALA A 31 13.39 0.34 -7.57
N SER A 32 12.99 1.13 -8.57
CA SER A 32 12.87 2.60 -8.46
C SER A 32 11.84 3.04 -7.42
N LEU A 33 10.70 2.35 -7.33
CA LEU A 33 9.69 2.61 -6.30
C LEU A 33 10.24 2.34 -4.90
N LYS A 34 10.95 1.21 -4.70
CA LYS A 34 11.52 0.84 -3.39
C LYS A 34 12.58 1.80 -2.86
N THR A 35 13.23 2.55 -3.75
CA THR A 35 14.26 3.52 -3.38
C THR A 35 13.77 4.95 -3.46
N ASP A 36 12.48 5.15 -3.81
CA ASP A 36 11.91 6.45 -4.16
C ASP A 36 12.82 7.23 -5.13
N ALA A 37 13.36 6.51 -6.13
CA ALA A 37 14.39 7.01 -7.01
C ALA A 37 13.93 8.28 -7.73
N LYS A 38 14.84 9.23 -7.89
CA LYS A 38 14.59 10.39 -8.74
C LYS A 38 14.58 9.97 -10.18
N ARG A 39 13.57 10.39 -10.93
CA ARG A 39 13.52 10.21 -12.37
C ARG A 39 14.59 11.07 -13.05
N ALA A 40 15.21 10.53 -14.09
CA ALA A 40 16.33 11.20 -14.77
C ALA A 40 15.89 12.49 -15.48
N GLU A 41 14.66 12.51 -16.00
CA GLU A 41 14.17 13.59 -16.86
C GLU A 41 13.84 14.87 -16.08
N ASP A 42 13.14 14.76 -14.95
CA ASP A 42 12.57 15.88 -14.19
C ASP A 42 13.16 16.00 -12.77
N LYS A 43 14.04 15.09 -12.37
CA LYS A 43 14.71 15.05 -11.06
C LYS A 43 13.76 15.00 -9.86
N ILE A 44 12.49 14.64 -10.07
CA ILE A 44 11.52 14.48 -8.98
C ILE A 44 11.56 13.04 -8.44
N PRO A 45 11.32 12.85 -7.12
CA PRO A 45 11.17 11.51 -6.55
C PRO A 45 10.01 10.74 -7.19
N MET A 46 10.12 9.42 -7.18
CA MET A 46 9.10 8.52 -7.73
C MET A 46 7.72 8.77 -7.09
N SER A 47 7.69 9.05 -5.78
CA SER A 47 6.49 9.39 -5.01
C SER A 47 5.76 10.64 -5.55
N GLU A 48 6.50 11.70 -5.86
CA GLU A 48 5.94 12.93 -6.44
C GLU A 48 5.44 12.69 -7.87
N TYR A 49 6.18 11.93 -8.68
CA TYR A 49 5.73 11.55 -10.02
C TYR A 49 4.39 10.79 -9.97
N ILE A 50 4.28 9.82 -9.06
CA ILE A 50 3.05 9.03 -8.90
C ILE A 50 1.89 9.92 -8.46
N ALA A 51 2.10 10.77 -7.45
CA ALA A 51 1.05 11.66 -6.95
C ALA A 51 0.52 12.61 -8.05
N ARG A 52 1.42 13.17 -8.88
CA ARG A 52 1.04 13.99 -10.05
C ARG A 52 0.28 13.19 -11.09
N GLY A 53 0.72 11.97 -11.39
CA GLY A 53 0.05 11.07 -12.32
C GLY A 53 -1.37 10.72 -11.86
N ILE A 54 -1.52 10.35 -10.59
CA ILE A 54 -2.84 10.09 -9.98
C ILE A 54 -3.71 11.34 -10.04
N LYS A 55 -3.19 12.52 -9.69
CA LYS A 55 -3.97 13.77 -9.74
C LYS A 55 -4.43 14.09 -11.16
N LYS A 56 -3.54 13.93 -12.14
CA LYS A 56 -3.81 14.22 -13.56
C LYS A 56 -4.91 13.32 -14.12
N ASP A 57 -4.86 12.02 -13.81
CA ASP A 57 -5.77 11.02 -14.38
C ASP A 57 -6.85 10.56 -13.38
N LEU A 58 -7.05 11.28 -12.26
CA LEU A 58 -7.88 10.85 -11.14
C LEU A 58 -9.25 10.32 -11.57
N ARG A 59 -9.95 11.08 -12.43
CA ARG A 59 -11.31 10.73 -12.90
C ARG A 59 -11.38 9.48 -13.79
N LYS A 60 -10.24 8.98 -14.26
CA LYS A 60 -10.12 7.76 -15.09
C LYS A 60 -9.69 6.56 -14.27
N LEU A 61 -9.25 6.75 -13.03
CA LEU A 61 -8.77 5.68 -12.18
C LEU A 61 -9.96 4.96 -11.53
N PRO A 62 -9.96 3.62 -11.47
CA PRO A 62 -11.08 2.86 -10.90
C PRO A 62 -11.26 3.08 -9.39
N PHE A 63 -10.24 3.60 -8.71
CA PHE A 63 -10.26 3.94 -7.28
C PHE A 63 -10.40 5.45 -7.04
N ALA A 64 -10.90 6.22 -8.01
CA ALA A 64 -11.06 7.68 -7.89
C ALA A 64 -11.84 8.09 -6.62
N HIS A 65 -12.89 7.32 -6.28
CA HIS A 65 -13.75 7.59 -5.12
C HIS A 65 -13.02 7.54 -3.78
N PHE A 66 -11.84 6.94 -3.70
CA PHE A 66 -11.03 6.95 -2.49
C PHE A 66 -10.66 8.37 -2.05
N PHE A 67 -10.64 9.31 -2.99
CA PHE A 67 -10.21 10.70 -2.75
C PHE A 67 -11.37 11.70 -2.71
N GLU A 68 -12.61 11.30 -3.01
CA GLU A 68 -13.77 12.20 -3.08
C GLU A 68 -14.15 12.81 -1.73
N VAL A 69 -13.93 12.06 -0.65
CA VAL A 69 -14.24 12.44 0.73
C VAL A 69 -13.04 13.01 1.49
N ASN A 70 -11.94 13.31 0.79
CA ASN A 70 -10.68 13.80 1.37
C ASN A 70 -10.24 12.98 2.61
N PRO A 71 -9.72 11.75 2.43
CA PRO A 71 -9.35 10.90 3.55
C PRO A 71 -8.12 11.43 4.31
N VAL A 72 -7.95 10.97 5.55
CA VAL A 72 -6.65 11.01 6.23
C VAL A 72 -5.78 9.91 5.64
N LEU A 73 -4.58 10.26 5.17
CA LEU A 73 -3.64 9.29 4.63
C LEU A 73 -2.77 8.72 5.75
N VAL A 74 -2.77 7.41 5.90
CA VAL A 74 -1.97 6.71 6.91
C VAL A 74 -0.95 5.82 6.20
N PRO A 75 0.36 6.13 6.27
CA PRO A 75 1.38 5.32 5.64
C PRO A 75 1.55 4.00 6.39
N MET A 76 1.69 2.91 5.64
CA MET A 76 1.93 1.59 6.20
C MET A 76 3.27 1.57 6.96
N PRO A 77 3.33 1.06 8.20
CA PRO A 77 4.57 1.06 8.97
C PRO A 77 5.61 0.13 8.36
N SER A 78 6.85 0.63 8.24
CA SER A 78 8.00 -0.15 7.77
C SER A 78 8.12 -1.49 8.51
N SER A 79 8.58 -2.53 7.81
CA SER A 79 8.80 -3.87 8.39
C SER A 79 9.80 -3.93 9.55
N SER A 80 10.69 -2.95 9.68
CA SER A 80 11.64 -2.80 10.79
C SER A 80 11.17 -1.76 11.80
N LEU A 81 11.68 -1.81 13.03
CA LEU A 81 11.59 -0.68 13.94
C LEU A 81 12.23 0.52 13.25
N THR A 82 11.46 1.60 13.07
CA THR A 82 11.89 2.77 12.30
C THR A 82 13.13 3.36 12.95
N LYS A 83 14.27 3.32 12.26
CA LYS A 83 15.43 4.12 12.65
C LYS A 83 15.25 5.50 12.04
N THR A 84 15.63 6.54 12.78
CA THR A 84 15.80 7.89 12.24
C THR A 84 16.66 7.80 10.97
N ASP A 85 16.29 8.51 9.91
CA ASP A 85 16.97 8.56 8.61
C ASP A 85 16.88 7.32 7.71
N THR A 86 15.94 6.39 7.97
CA THR A 86 15.64 5.30 7.02
C THR A 86 14.54 5.67 6.04
N LEU A 87 14.73 5.32 4.77
CA LEU A 87 13.74 5.54 3.71
C LEU A 87 12.40 4.85 4.07
N TRP A 88 11.33 5.64 4.12
CA TRP A 88 9.97 5.17 4.37
C TRP A 88 9.07 5.53 3.19
N VAL A 89 9.11 4.70 2.14
CA VAL A 89 8.41 4.96 0.87
C VAL A 89 6.90 5.21 1.04
N PRO A 90 6.14 4.40 1.81
CA PRO A 90 4.74 4.72 2.14
C PRO A 90 4.52 6.14 2.67
N LEU A 91 5.40 6.65 3.53
CA LEU A 91 5.31 8.02 4.06
C LEU A 91 5.57 9.07 2.98
N ASN A 92 6.58 8.86 2.14
CA ASN A 92 6.88 9.77 1.03
C ASN A 92 5.69 9.82 0.04
N LEU A 93 5.10 8.66 -0.27
CA LEU A 93 3.90 8.57 -1.10
C LEU A 93 2.72 9.32 -0.49
N ALA A 94 2.39 9.07 0.78
CA ALA A 94 1.29 9.76 1.45
C ALA A 94 1.51 11.29 1.48
N THR A 95 2.74 11.72 1.75
CA THR A 95 3.11 13.15 1.77
C THR A 95 2.96 13.77 0.39
N ALA A 96 3.44 13.10 -0.66
CA ALA A 96 3.32 13.57 -2.04
C ALA A 96 1.85 13.65 -2.50
N LEU A 97 1.01 12.68 -2.12
CA LEU A 97 -0.42 12.69 -2.41
C LEU A 97 -1.12 13.90 -1.78
N VAL A 98 -0.95 14.12 -0.46
CA VAL A 98 -1.54 15.27 0.24
C VAL A 98 -1.06 16.59 -0.36
N LYS A 99 0.25 16.72 -0.64
CA LYS A 99 0.83 17.90 -1.30
C LYS A 99 0.20 18.20 -2.66
N ASN A 100 -0.25 17.17 -3.38
CA ASN A 100 -0.94 17.29 -4.67
C ASN A 100 -2.48 17.39 -4.52
N GLY A 101 -2.98 17.63 -3.30
CA GLY A 101 -4.40 17.80 -3.01
C GLY A 101 -5.19 16.50 -3.15
N LEU A 102 -4.60 15.38 -2.72
CA LEU A 102 -5.22 14.05 -2.63
C LEU A 102 -5.17 13.60 -1.16
N GLY A 103 -6.24 13.89 -0.41
CA GLY A 103 -6.33 13.68 1.05
C GLY A 103 -6.08 14.96 1.87
N VAL A 104 -6.51 14.97 3.13
CA VAL A 104 -6.45 16.17 4.01
C VAL A 104 -5.09 16.32 4.66
N LYS A 105 -4.56 15.24 5.22
CA LYS A 105 -3.31 15.21 5.96
C LYS A 105 -2.72 13.82 6.01
N VAL A 106 -1.43 13.74 6.31
CA VAL A 106 -0.75 12.49 6.65
C VAL A 106 -0.78 12.30 8.16
N SER A 107 -1.07 11.10 8.63
CA SER A 107 -0.91 10.72 10.04
C SER A 107 -0.06 9.47 10.17
N GLN A 108 1.00 9.56 10.96
CA GLN A 108 1.91 8.45 11.25
C GLN A 108 1.46 7.62 12.45
N CYS A 109 0.15 7.56 12.69
CA CYS A 109 -0.42 6.93 13.88
C CYS A 109 -0.10 5.43 13.97
N LEU A 110 0.20 4.75 12.86
CA LEU A 110 0.65 3.36 12.88
C LEU A 110 2.15 3.26 13.14
N GLN A 111 2.50 2.57 14.22
CA GLN A 111 3.88 2.29 14.58
C GLN A 111 4.10 0.79 14.77
N ARG A 112 5.22 0.28 14.27
CA ARG A 112 5.61 -1.11 14.51
C ARG A 112 6.30 -1.21 15.87
N THR A 113 5.77 -2.04 16.77
CA THR A 113 6.31 -2.26 18.12
C THR A 113 7.27 -3.44 18.19
N LYS A 114 7.16 -4.38 17.24
CA LYS A 114 8.02 -5.57 17.14
C LYS A 114 8.46 -5.77 15.70
N PRO A 115 9.75 -6.03 15.42
CA PRO A 115 10.21 -6.30 14.06
C PRO A 115 9.51 -7.55 13.53
N ILE A 116 9.15 -7.52 12.26
CA ILE A 116 8.57 -8.68 11.57
C ILE A 116 9.39 -8.99 10.34
N ARG A 117 9.51 -10.27 10.01
CA ARG A 117 10.25 -10.67 8.81
C ARG A 117 9.59 -10.08 7.57
N LYS A 118 10.38 -9.53 6.66
CA LYS A 118 9.86 -9.06 5.37
C LYS A 118 9.20 -10.22 4.61
N SER A 119 8.02 -9.99 4.04
CA SER A 119 7.23 -11.02 3.34
C SER A 119 7.95 -11.62 2.11
N HIS A 120 8.97 -10.96 1.58
CA HIS A 120 9.80 -11.47 0.48
C HIS A 120 11.09 -12.18 0.94
N ALA A 121 11.42 -12.18 2.24
CA ALA A 121 12.68 -12.72 2.77
C ALA A 121 12.66 -14.25 3.01
N GLY A 122 11.80 -14.99 2.30
CA GLY A 122 11.87 -16.45 2.22
C GLY A 122 10.53 -17.11 1.84
N PRO A 123 10.37 -18.42 2.09
CA PRO A 123 9.29 -19.22 1.51
C PRO A 123 7.91 -18.73 1.96
N ALA A 124 6.90 -18.96 1.10
CA ALA A 124 5.52 -18.49 1.31
C ALA A 124 4.94 -18.94 2.67
N SER A 125 5.29 -20.14 3.14
CA SER A 125 4.87 -20.71 4.43
C SER A 125 5.42 -19.97 5.65
N LYS A 126 6.54 -19.25 5.50
CA LYS A 126 7.19 -18.45 6.57
C LYS A 126 6.92 -16.95 6.42
N ARG A 127 5.96 -16.57 5.57
CA ARG A 127 5.53 -15.16 5.47
C ARG A 127 4.65 -14.83 6.67
N PRO A 128 4.84 -13.66 7.30
CA PRO A 128 3.99 -13.29 8.40
C PRO A 128 2.53 -13.20 7.98
N LYS A 129 1.65 -13.68 8.84
CA LYS A 129 0.21 -13.66 8.67
C LYS A 129 -0.39 -12.35 9.17
N ALA A 130 -1.65 -12.10 8.81
CA ALA A 130 -2.35 -10.89 9.20
C ALA A 130 -2.40 -10.69 10.73
N HIS A 131 -2.59 -11.77 11.50
CA HIS A 131 -2.59 -11.70 12.98
C HIS A 131 -1.22 -11.31 13.56
N GLU A 132 -0.11 -11.73 12.94
CA GLU A 132 1.24 -11.34 13.36
C GLU A 132 1.51 -9.86 13.03
N HIS A 133 1.02 -9.38 11.88
CA HIS A 133 1.05 -7.96 11.55
C HIS A 133 0.21 -7.14 12.54
N TYR A 134 -1.01 -7.56 12.83
CA TYR A 134 -1.87 -6.94 13.84
C TYR A 134 -1.17 -6.84 15.20
N GLY A 135 -0.60 -7.95 15.70
CA GLY A 135 0.07 -8.00 17.00
C GLY A 135 1.41 -7.26 17.07
N SER A 136 1.98 -6.83 15.94
CA SER A 136 3.22 -6.07 15.87
C SER A 136 3.02 -4.58 15.60
N ILE A 137 1.78 -4.12 15.43
CA ILE A 137 1.45 -2.71 15.16
C ILE A 137 0.69 -2.12 16.35
N SER A 138 1.01 -0.88 16.71
CA SER A 138 0.26 -0.06 17.65
C SER A 138 -0.27 1.20 16.96
N VAL A 139 -1.35 1.76 17.50
CA VAL A 139 -1.89 3.05 17.07
C VAL A 139 -1.58 4.10 18.12
N GLN A 140 -0.92 5.17 17.72
CA GLN A 140 -0.86 6.42 18.49
C GLN A 140 -2.15 7.20 18.23
N LYS A 141 -2.91 7.53 19.28
CA LYS A 141 -4.20 8.23 19.17
C LYS A 141 -4.03 9.72 18.85
N GLU A 142 -3.49 9.99 17.66
CA GLU A 142 -3.24 11.34 17.13
C GLU A 142 -4.43 11.90 16.34
N LEU A 143 -5.40 11.04 15.99
CA LEU A 143 -6.58 11.42 15.23
C LEU A 143 -7.79 11.54 16.15
N THR A 144 -8.60 12.58 15.92
CA THR A 144 -9.92 12.74 16.54
C THR A 144 -10.96 12.23 15.56
N ASP A 145 -11.57 11.08 15.85
CA ASP A 145 -12.68 10.44 15.13
C ASP A 145 -12.65 10.61 13.60
N PRO A 146 -11.61 10.11 12.92
CA PRO A 146 -11.51 10.21 11.47
C PRO A 146 -12.62 9.39 10.81
N ALA A 147 -13.42 10.03 9.94
CA ALA A 147 -14.47 9.33 9.18
C ALA A 147 -13.89 8.42 8.10
N GLU A 148 -12.81 8.85 7.42
CA GLU A 148 -12.24 8.17 6.25
C GLU A 148 -10.72 8.08 6.40
N ILE A 149 -10.20 6.85 6.40
CA ILE A 149 -8.77 6.54 6.45
C ILE A 149 -8.38 5.80 5.19
N LEU A 150 -7.37 6.31 4.49
CA LEU A 150 -6.76 5.62 3.36
C LEU A 150 -5.34 5.18 3.74
N LEU A 151 -5.16 3.86 3.88
CA LEU A 151 -3.86 3.24 4.10
C LEU A 151 -3.03 3.33 2.82
N ILE A 152 -1.83 3.89 2.91
CA ILE A 152 -0.91 4.02 1.77
C ILE A 152 0.21 3.01 1.91
N ASP A 153 0.43 2.18 0.89
CA ASP A 153 1.54 1.23 0.83
C ASP A 153 2.24 1.27 -0.54
N ASP A 154 3.47 0.78 -0.60
CA ASP A 154 4.22 0.69 -1.85
C ASP A 154 3.94 -0.63 -2.59
N PHE A 155 3.85 -1.75 -1.87
CA PHE A 155 3.64 -3.08 -2.46
C PHE A 155 2.60 -3.92 -1.77
N ILE A 156 1.81 -4.64 -2.58
CA ILE A 156 0.93 -5.70 -2.11
C ILE A 156 1.27 -7.01 -2.80
N THR A 157 1.32 -8.09 -2.02
CA THR A 157 1.40 -9.46 -2.53
C THR A 157 0.14 -10.24 -2.19
N ARG A 158 -0.13 -10.41 -0.89
CA ARG A 158 -1.35 -11.09 -0.39
C ARG A 158 -2.29 -10.17 0.38
N GLY A 159 -1.80 -9.04 0.88
CA GLY A 159 -2.58 -8.10 1.70
C GLY A 159 -2.57 -8.37 3.22
N ALA A 160 -1.75 -9.31 3.70
CA ALA A 160 -1.67 -9.62 5.14
C ALA A 160 -1.29 -8.41 6.01
N THR A 161 -0.36 -7.57 5.54
CA THR A 161 0.00 -6.33 6.24
C THR A 161 -1.16 -5.36 6.29
N SER A 162 -1.89 -5.20 5.17
CA SER A 162 -3.07 -4.35 5.04
C SER A 162 -4.18 -4.78 5.99
N ILE A 163 -4.54 -6.08 6.04
CA ILE A 163 -5.54 -6.60 6.96
C ILE A 163 -5.11 -6.38 8.42
N GLY A 164 -3.86 -6.68 8.76
CA GLY A 164 -3.34 -6.48 10.13
C GLY A 164 -3.39 -5.02 10.57
N ALA A 165 -2.97 -4.09 9.70
CA ALA A 165 -2.99 -2.66 9.97
C ALA A 165 -4.42 -2.10 10.03
N ALA A 166 -5.28 -2.48 9.09
CA ALA A 166 -6.68 -2.05 9.06
C ALA A 166 -7.43 -2.50 10.31
N ASN A 167 -7.26 -3.75 10.74
CA ASN A 167 -7.84 -4.23 12.00
C ASN A 167 -7.35 -3.43 13.21
N ARG A 168 -6.07 -3.05 13.22
CA ARG A 168 -5.51 -2.27 14.33
C ARG A 168 -6.06 -0.84 14.37
N LEU A 169 -6.29 -0.25 13.20
CA LEU A 169 -6.97 1.03 13.07
C LEU A 169 -8.45 0.94 13.44
N ALA A 170 -9.15 -0.12 13.04
CA ALA A 170 -10.56 -0.33 13.36
C ALA A 170 -10.80 -0.45 14.88
N ASP A 171 -9.88 -1.10 15.61
CA ASP A 171 -9.94 -1.14 17.07
C ASP A 171 -9.76 0.26 17.70
N ALA A 172 -8.94 1.12 17.10
CA ALA A 172 -8.66 2.46 17.60
C ALA A 172 -9.70 3.50 17.17
N TYR A 173 -10.28 3.34 15.99
CA TYR A 173 -11.23 4.23 15.34
C TYR A 173 -12.41 3.41 14.74
N PRO A 174 -13.34 2.89 15.57
CA PRO A 174 -14.36 1.94 15.12
C PRO A 174 -15.37 2.50 14.09
N GLY A 175 -15.52 3.84 14.02
CA GLY A 175 -16.39 4.51 13.05
C GLY A 175 -15.70 4.88 11.74
N ALA A 176 -14.39 4.64 11.61
CA ALA A 176 -13.65 5.01 10.41
C ALA A 176 -13.91 4.00 9.29
N ASN A 177 -14.22 4.50 8.09
CA ASN A 177 -14.15 3.74 6.86
C ASN A 177 -12.67 3.62 6.44
N ILE A 178 -12.17 2.40 6.27
CA ILE A 178 -10.76 2.14 6.00
C ILE A 178 -10.64 1.49 4.63
N ARG A 179 -9.85 2.11 3.74
CA ARG A 179 -9.48 1.56 2.42
C ARG A 179 -7.96 1.50 2.29
N VAL A 180 -7.47 0.83 1.25
CA VAL A 180 -6.03 0.69 1.00
C VAL A 180 -5.69 1.15 -0.42
N LEU A 181 -4.70 2.03 -0.57
CA LEU A 181 -4.09 2.33 -1.85
C LEU A 181 -2.65 1.83 -1.87
N VAL A 182 -2.34 0.99 -2.85
CA VAL A 182 -1.01 0.39 -3.00
C VAL A 182 -0.44 0.68 -4.38
N MET A 183 0.78 1.18 -4.45
CA MET A 183 1.33 1.60 -5.74
C MET A 183 1.53 0.43 -6.71
N MET A 184 1.98 -0.72 -6.21
CA MET A 184 2.29 -1.86 -7.07
C MET A 184 1.84 -3.21 -6.50
N LYS A 185 1.01 -3.93 -7.27
CA LYS A 185 0.58 -5.31 -6.99
C LYS A 185 1.57 -6.34 -7.56
N THR A 186 1.86 -7.37 -6.78
CA THR A 186 2.69 -8.52 -7.21
C THR A 186 1.81 -9.53 -7.93
N ILE A 187 2.17 -9.86 -9.18
CA ILE A 187 1.53 -10.93 -9.95
C ILE A 187 2.43 -12.16 -9.90
N THR A 188 2.10 -13.13 -9.03
CA THR A 188 2.98 -14.28 -8.78
C THR A 188 2.96 -15.33 -9.89
N ASN A 189 1.84 -15.48 -10.60
CA ASN A 189 1.78 -16.30 -11.81
C ASN A 189 2.07 -15.39 -13.02
N PRO A 190 3.20 -15.53 -13.73
CA PRO A 190 3.51 -14.70 -14.89
C PRO A 190 2.44 -14.73 -15.98
N GLU A 191 1.70 -15.82 -16.13
CA GLU A 191 0.63 -15.93 -17.13
C GLU A 191 -0.50 -14.91 -16.89
N ASN A 192 -0.64 -14.43 -15.65
CA ASN A 192 -1.61 -13.40 -15.29
C ASN A 192 -1.05 -11.98 -15.44
N PHE A 193 0.25 -11.82 -15.74
CA PHE A 193 0.86 -10.50 -15.92
C PHE A 193 0.53 -9.96 -17.32
N ARG A 194 -0.18 -8.83 -17.38
CA ARG A 194 -0.61 -8.21 -18.63
C ARG A 194 0.25 -7.01 -19.02
N LYS A 195 0.46 -6.08 -18.10
CA LYS A 195 1.17 -4.80 -18.33
C LYS A 195 1.55 -4.15 -17.01
N ILE A 196 2.57 -3.28 -17.01
CA ILE A 196 3.00 -2.56 -15.80
C ILE A 196 1.92 -1.58 -15.33
N TYR A 197 1.40 -0.73 -16.22
CA TYR A 197 0.34 0.22 -15.90
C TYR A 197 -1.03 -0.45 -16.03
N ASP A 198 -1.55 -0.93 -14.92
CA ASP A 198 -2.82 -1.66 -14.86
C ASP A 198 -3.63 -1.22 -13.62
N PRO A 199 -4.18 0.01 -13.64
CA PRO A 199 -4.95 0.50 -12.52
C PRO A 199 -6.17 -0.38 -12.28
N CYS A 200 -6.37 -0.80 -11.03
CA CYS A 200 -7.49 -1.65 -10.66
C CYS A 200 -8.03 -1.24 -9.29
N ILE A 201 -9.31 -1.56 -9.06
CA ILE A 201 -9.90 -1.66 -7.74
C ILE A 201 -10.19 -3.13 -7.43
N GLY A 202 -10.11 -3.50 -6.16
CA GLY A 202 -10.25 -4.88 -5.73
C GLY A 202 -10.58 -5.03 -4.27
N LYS A 203 -10.59 -6.28 -3.81
CA LYS A 203 -10.78 -6.63 -2.39
C LYS A 203 -9.62 -7.45 -1.89
N ILE A 204 -9.21 -7.18 -0.65
CA ILE A 204 -8.34 -8.07 0.12
C ILE A 204 -9.23 -8.83 1.08
N GLU A 205 -9.29 -10.14 0.94
CA GLU A 205 -10.06 -11.03 1.81
C GLU A 205 -9.14 -11.74 2.79
N TYR A 206 -9.61 -11.91 4.02
CA TYR A 206 -8.97 -12.69 5.07
C TYR A 206 -9.89 -13.84 5.51
N SER A 207 -9.46 -15.07 5.20
CA SER A 207 -10.17 -16.29 5.55
C SER A 207 -9.18 -17.38 5.93
N ASN A 208 -9.53 -18.18 6.95
CA ASN A 208 -8.72 -19.32 7.42
C ASN A 208 -7.24 -19.00 7.71
N GLY A 209 -6.95 -17.78 8.20
CA GLY A 209 -5.59 -17.35 8.51
C GLY A 209 -4.78 -16.85 7.31
N GLU A 210 -5.33 -16.86 6.10
CA GLU A 210 -4.69 -16.43 4.86
C GLU A 210 -5.32 -15.16 4.31
N CYS A 211 -4.57 -14.45 3.46
CA CYS A 211 -5.08 -13.31 2.72
C CYS A 211 -4.99 -13.53 1.21
N TYR A 212 -6.02 -13.10 0.51
CA TYR A 212 -6.17 -13.14 -0.94
C TYR A 212 -6.49 -11.74 -1.42
N ASN A 213 -6.09 -11.39 -2.64
CA ASN A 213 -6.48 -10.11 -3.22
C ASN A 213 -6.67 -10.23 -4.72
N ASP A 214 -7.84 -9.79 -5.16
CA ASP A 214 -8.25 -9.83 -6.56
C ASP A 214 -8.79 -8.48 -6.99
N CYS A 215 -8.48 -8.13 -8.23
CA CYS A 215 -9.07 -6.97 -8.88
C CYS A 215 -10.49 -7.33 -9.30
N ILE A 216 -11.43 -6.43 -9.09
CA ILE A 216 -12.78 -6.55 -9.62
C ILE A 216 -12.69 -6.15 -11.10
N GLU A 217 -13.09 -7.06 -11.98
CA GLU A 217 -13.21 -6.81 -13.43
C GLU A 217 -14.42 -5.94 -13.78
#